data_AF-A0A7D9DDI2-F1
#
_entry.id   AF-A0A7D9DDI2-F1
#
_cell.length_a   1.000
_cell.length_b   1.000
_cell.length_c   1.000
_cell.angle_alpha   90.00
_cell.angle_beta   90.00
_cell.angle_gamma   90.00
#
_symmetry.space_group_name_H-M   'P 1'
#
loop_
_entity.id
_entity.type
_entity.pdbx_description
1 polymer ?
#
loop_
_entity_poly.entity_id
_entity_poly.type
_entity_poly.pdbx_seq_one_letter_code
_entity_poly.pdbx_strand_id
1 'polypeptide(L)'
;MANALVVYYNTKFRREILVDSEHCPNLIKKSDVRPEEVAFTLHIPVEQLNSWHNIKRTTLSDCSYVQILNVFIGKRYSLKVQENCSRVDECLRIHCAKVAKQLIGKRGGSRQNFLAKAKSVAIRHSELSTVALVNDLQSQVSQLQNVNAAITNENKILSVKCKEASTQVGHIQKKIDKATVDIDKLKTENNKLYNVIEKISPQRRFEDKGKTFVEVGKRQQERKLQTLATRVEQALWFSESFGLRLDRVKLVDDSGQAHSLSFSSEKRLKSYKELPGDEQQDIQQCKDNLNKLCYIERTPGEADGAALNFHDELSTVIEKMIESDEKLRDTVIKVKISGDGAKMTTLTNFIIISFSILNAEDSVMSSKGNHTVAVIKGHEDYDLLKRSCSKIFDDINKLVRAGQIKIKDKNVPIEIFVGGDYKVIFAS
;
A
#
# COMPACT_ATOMS: atom_id res chain seq x y z
N MET A 1 28.17 44.04 27.57
CA MET A 1 28.74 43.40 28.78
C MET A 1 29.56 42.14 28.42
N ALA A 2 28.97 41.13 27.76
CA ALA A 2 29.68 39.92 27.31
C ALA A 2 30.89 40.21 26.38
N ASN A 3 30.77 41.16 25.44
CA ASN A 3 31.86 41.50 24.51
C ASN A 3 33.13 42.05 25.19
N ALA A 4 33.01 42.85 26.26
CA ALA A 4 34.18 43.40 26.96
C ALA A 4 34.96 42.33 27.75
N LEU A 5 34.24 41.39 28.37
CA LEU A 5 34.81 40.24 29.08
C LEU A 5 35.49 39.26 28.12
N VAL A 6 34.88 38.99 26.96
CA VAL A 6 35.44 38.12 25.91
C VAL A 6 36.68 38.75 25.26
N VAL A 7 36.67 40.06 25.00
CA VAL A 7 37.83 40.80 24.50
C VAL A 7 38.99 40.76 25.51
N TYR A 8 38.71 40.89 26.81
CA TYR A 8 39.74 40.79 27.84
C TYR A 8 40.37 39.39 27.94
N TYR A 9 39.53 38.34 27.92
CA TYR A 9 39.99 36.96 27.89
C TYR A 9 40.98 36.70 26.74
N ASN A 10 40.77 37.34 25.59
CA ASN A 10 41.60 37.17 24.40
C ASN A 10 42.89 38.01 24.40
N THR A 11 43.03 39.03 25.26
CA THR A 11 44.09 40.06 25.12
C THR A 11 45.12 40.13 26.25
N LYS A 12 44.84 39.62 27.46
CA LYS A 12 45.79 39.72 28.59
C LYS A 12 45.80 38.49 29.51
N PHE A 13 47.00 37.90 29.65
CA PHE A 13 47.40 36.89 30.64
C PHE A 13 46.67 35.53 30.56
N ARG A 14 47.26 34.60 29.80
CA ARG A 14 46.94 33.16 29.83
C ARG A 14 47.74 32.44 30.91
N ARG A 15 47.37 32.59 32.19
CA ARG A 15 47.73 31.55 33.17
C ARG A 15 46.47 30.75 33.50
N GLU A 16 46.57 29.46 33.29
CA GLU A 16 45.44 28.55 33.33
C GLU A 16 44.92 28.43 34.78
N ILE A 17 43.60 28.58 34.93
CA ILE A 17 42.92 28.15 36.15
C ILE A 17 42.86 26.63 36.07
N LEU A 18 43.46 25.95 37.04
CA LEU A 18 43.42 24.50 37.10
C LEU A 18 42.21 24.08 37.95
N VAL A 19 41.46 23.11 37.43
CA VAL A 19 40.38 22.44 38.15
C VAL A 19 40.96 21.12 38.63
N ASP A 20 40.98 20.92 39.95
CA ASP A 20 41.40 19.68 40.57
C ASP A 20 40.19 18.95 41.16
N SER A 21 40.06 17.66 40.84
CA SER A 21 39.05 16.76 41.39
C SER A 21 39.45 16.19 42.75
N GLU A 22 40.73 16.29 43.14
CA GLU A 22 41.21 15.87 44.44
C GLU A 22 41.05 16.98 45.49
N HIS A 23 40.51 16.57 46.64
CA HIS A 23 40.16 17.46 47.73
C HIS A 23 41.41 18.02 48.43
N CYS A 24 41.63 19.34 48.36
CA CYS A 24 42.69 20.00 49.12
C CYS A 24 42.42 19.91 50.65
N PRO A 25 43.13 19.07 51.44
CA PRO A 25 42.76 18.77 52.83
C PRO A 25 42.84 19.98 53.76
N ASN A 26 43.72 20.93 53.43
CA ASN A 26 43.97 22.15 54.21
C ASN A 26 42.88 23.23 54.04
N LEU A 27 42.07 23.17 52.97
CA LEU A 27 40.93 24.08 52.78
C LEU A 27 39.68 23.56 53.47
N ILE A 28 39.48 22.24 53.50
CA ILE A 28 38.38 21.57 54.21
C ILE A 28 38.46 21.90 55.72
N LYS A 29 39.66 21.86 56.30
CA LYS A 29 39.89 22.19 57.72
C LYS A 29 39.67 23.67 58.10
N LYS A 30 39.70 24.60 57.15
CA LYS A 30 39.56 26.05 57.40
C LYS A 30 38.18 26.63 57.09
N SER A 31 37.35 25.87 56.38
CA SER A 31 36.12 26.39 55.76
C SER A 31 34.84 25.80 56.36
N ASP A 32 34.95 24.89 57.32
CA ASP A 32 33.82 24.16 57.94
C ASP A 32 32.91 23.51 56.87
N VAL A 33 33.52 22.84 55.89
CA VAL A 33 32.82 22.19 54.76
C VAL A 33 33.13 20.71 54.77
N ARG A 34 32.08 19.88 54.68
CA ARG A 34 32.20 18.43 54.55
C ARG A 34 32.83 18.08 53.19
N PRO A 35 33.83 17.19 53.12
CA PRO A 35 34.48 16.80 51.85
C PRO A 35 33.47 16.40 50.77
N GLU A 36 32.37 15.74 51.15
CA GLU A 36 31.34 15.20 50.26
C GLU A 36 30.49 16.30 49.57
N GLU A 37 30.56 17.55 50.06
CA GLU A 37 29.81 18.68 49.47
C GLU A 37 30.61 19.40 48.38
N VAL A 38 31.92 19.14 48.28
CA VAL A 38 32.82 19.81 47.33
C VAL A 38 32.80 19.08 45.99
N ALA A 39 32.45 19.80 44.93
CA ALA A 39 32.47 19.27 43.57
C ALA A 39 33.88 19.26 42.97
N PHE A 40 34.63 20.35 43.17
CA PHE A 40 36.02 20.50 42.70
C PHE A 40 36.70 21.69 43.38
N THR A 41 38.03 21.74 43.29
CA THR A 41 38.84 22.88 43.75
C THR A 41 39.43 23.65 42.57
N LEU A 42 39.25 24.96 42.57
CA LEU A 42 39.84 25.86 41.59
C LEU A 42 41.17 26.41 42.10
N HIS A 43 42.25 26.20 41.35
CA HIS A 43 43.56 26.79 41.63
C HIS A 43 43.76 28.00 40.70
N ILE A 44 43.65 29.20 41.28
CA ILE A 44 43.71 30.45 40.54
C ILE A 44 45.08 31.10 40.75
N PRO A 45 45.87 31.33 39.68
CA PRO A 45 47.15 32.01 39.78
C PRO A 45 47.02 33.40 40.43
N VAL A 46 47.97 33.77 41.29
CA VAL A 46 48.00 35.08 41.97
C VAL A 46 48.05 36.22 40.96
N GLU A 47 48.77 36.02 39.86
CA GLU A 47 48.79 36.94 38.73
C GLU A 47 47.38 37.20 38.14
N GLN A 48 46.58 36.14 38.02
CA GLN A 48 45.21 36.23 37.51
C GLN A 48 44.28 36.97 38.48
N LEU A 49 44.39 36.71 39.78
CA LEU A 49 43.64 37.44 40.81
C LEU A 49 43.98 38.93 40.85
N ASN A 50 45.26 39.28 40.67
CA ASN A 50 45.68 40.68 40.57
C ASN A 50 45.12 41.35 39.31
N SER A 51 45.14 40.64 38.18
CA SER A 51 44.52 41.06 36.92
C SER A 51 43.03 41.36 37.10
N TRP A 52 42.28 40.46 37.75
CA TRP A 52 40.86 40.66 38.07
C TRP A 52 40.61 41.84 39.01
N HIS A 53 41.48 42.05 40.00
CA HIS A 53 41.38 43.20 40.89
C HIS A 53 41.51 44.53 40.13
N ASN A 54 42.48 44.62 39.22
CA ASN A 54 42.73 45.85 38.47
C ASN A 54 41.60 46.13 37.46
N ILE A 55 41.17 45.12 36.69
CA ILE A 55 40.13 45.34 35.66
C ILE A 55 38.77 45.69 36.25
N LYS A 56 38.42 45.13 37.41
CA LYS A 56 37.17 45.47 38.11
C LYS A 56 37.15 46.95 38.54
N ARG A 57 38.32 47.55 38.81
CA ARG A 57 38.42 48.96 39.17
C ARG A 57 38.44 49.92 37.98
N THR A 58 38.83 49.43 36.79
CA THR A 58 39.01 50.29 35.61
C THR A 58 37.88 50.15 34.60
N THR A 59 37.36 48.94 34.39
CA THR A 59 36.58 48.61 33.19
C THR A 59 35.34 47.77 33.48
N LEU A 60 35.33 47.01 34.58
CA LEU A 60 34.26 46.06 34.91
C LEU A 60 33.71 46.30 36.33
N SER A 61 33.43 47.56 36.69
CA SER A 61 32.93 47.93 38.04
C SER A 61 31.65 47.20 38.42
N ASP A 62 30.78 46.96 37.45
CA ASP A 62 29.43 46.45 37.67
C ASP A 62 29.35 44.92 37.61
N CYS A 63 30.47 44.24 37.30
CA CYS A 63 30.52 42.78 37.20
C CYS A 63 30.87 42.12 38.53
N SER A 64 30.21 41.01 38.86
CA SER A 64 30.60 40.15 39.98
C SER A 64 31.91 39.40 39.66
N TYR A 65 32.66 39.01 40.70
CA TYR A 65 33.83 38.15 40.51
C TYR A 65 33.44 36.76 40.00
N VAL A 66 32.25 36.26 40.33
CA VAL A 66 31.71 35.01 39.77
C VAL A 66 31.47 35.13 38.26
N GLN A 67 30.92 36.26 37.79
CA GLN A 67 30.76 36.51 36.35
C GLN A 67 32.11 36.52 35.63
N ILE A 68 33.13 37.15 36.22
CA ILE A 68 34.49 37.11 35.69
C ILE A 68 35.00 35.67 35.66
N LEU A 69 34.88 34.91 36.76
CA LEU A 69 35.31 33.51 36.86
C LEU A 69 34.66 32.63 35.77
N ASN A 70 33.34 32.74 35.60
CA ASN A 70 32.56 31.94 34.64
C ASN A 70 33.04 32.11 33.19
N VAL A 71 33.59 33.27 32.83
CA VAL A 71 34.18 33.49 31.49
C VAL A 71 35.43 32.62 31.29
N PHE A 72 36.23 32.40 32.34
CA PHE A 72 37.45 31.60 32.26
C PHE A 72 37.16 30.09 32.35
N ILE A 73 36.28 29.67 33.26
CA ILE A 73 35.99 28.23 33.45
C ILE A 73 34.96 27.70 32.44
N GLY A 74 33.99 28.53 32.03
CA GLY A 74 32.89 28.10 31.15
C GLY A 74 33.34 27.71 29.75
N LYS A 75 34.35 28.39 29.21
CA LYS A 75 34.88 28.07 27.87
C LYS A 75 35.71 26.79 27.84
N ARG A 76 36.42 26.47 28.92
CA ARG A 76 37.40 25.37 28.94
C ARG A 76 36.84 24.09 29.54
N TYR A 77 36.06 24.19 30.60
CA TYR A 77 35.60 23.04 31.37
C TYR A 77 34.10 22.80 31.24
N SER A 78 33.38 23.64 30.48
CA SER A 78 31.91 23.59 30.37
C SER A 78 31.22 23.64 31.75
N LEU A 79 31.84 24.33 32.71
CA LEU A 79 31.33 24.52 34.07
C LEU A 79 30.83 25.95 34.25
N LYS A 80 29.72 26.12 34.98
CA LYS A 80 29.21 27.44 35.36
C LYS A 80 28.85 27.44 36.84
N VAL A 81 29.43 28.36 37.59
CA VAL A 81 29.02 28.67 38.98
C VAL A 81 27.80 29.59 38.92
N GLN A 82 26.82 29.38 39.79
CA GLN A 82 25.62 30.21 39.87
C GLN A 82 25.98 31.69 40.05
N GLU A 83 25.40 32.58 39.24
CA GLU A 83 25.82 33.99 39.18
C GLU A 83 25.56 34.77 40.48
N ASN A 84 24.60 34.30 41.29
CA ASN A 84 24.24 34.82 42.60
C ASN A 84 24.98 34.12 43.77
N CYS A 85 26.03 33.34 43.50
CA CYS A 85 26.80 32.63 44.54
C CYS A 85 27.67 33.60 45.37
N SER A 86 27.06 34.18 46.41
CA SER A 86 27.69 35.19 47.28
C SER A 86 28.96 34.69 47.97
N ARG A 87 29.00 33.41 48.37
CA ARG A 87 30.18 32.81 49.03
C ARG A 87 31.41 32.82 48.13
N VAL A 88 31.26 32.34 46.89
CA VAL A 88 32.37 32.29 45.93
C VAL A 88 32.76 33.71 45.51
N ASP A 89 31.78 34.60 45.29
CA ASP A 89 32.05 35.99 44.93
C ASP A 89 32.87 36.72 46.00
N GLU A 90 32.45 36.59 47.26
CA GLU A 90 33.11 37.21 48.40
C GLU A 90 34.51 36.62 48.64
N CYS A 91 34.66 35.30 48.50
CA CYS A 91 35.95 34.63 48.59
C CYS A 91 36.95 35.18 47.55
N LEU A 92 36.50 35.32 46.30
CA LEU A 92 37.31 35.88 45.22
C LEU A 92 37.63 37.34 45.46
N ARG A 93 36.66 38.15 45.90
CA ARG A 93 36.87 39.56 46.27
C ARG A 93 37.97 39.71 47.32
N ILE A 94 37.89 38.92 48.39
CA ILE A 94 38.89 38.91 49.47
C ILE A 94 40.27 38.49 48.94
N HIS A 95 40.34 37.44 48.13
CA HIS A 95 41.61 36.98 47.54
C HIS A 95 42.23 38.03 46.62
N CYS A 96 41.44 38.63 45.72
CA CYS A 96 41.87 39.72 44.84
C CYS A 96 42.42 40.92 45.63
N ALA A 97 41.70 41.38 46.65
CA ALA A 97 42.12 42.51 47.48
C ALA A 97 43.41 42.19 48.28
N LYS A 98 43.50 40.99 48.87
CA LYS A 98 44.70 40.54 49.60
C LYS A 98 45.92 40.48 48.69
N VAL A 99 45.77 39.92 47.49
CA VAL A 99 46.85 39.84 46.49
C VAL A 99 47.33 41.23 46.08
N ALA A 100 46.41 42.15 45.77
CA ALA A 100 46.75 43.51 45.39
C ALA A 100 47.54 44.22 46.50
N LYS A 101 47.09 44.11 47.76
CA LYS A 101 47.79 44.69 48.92
C LYS A 101 49.18 44.07 49.13
N GLN A 102 49.32 42.75 48.99
CA GLN A 102 50.60 42.05 49.17
C GLN A 102 51.62 42.30 48.05
N LEU A 103 51.16 42.76 46.88
CA LEU A 103 52.01 43.17 45.77
C LEU A 103 52.59 44.58 45.94
N ILE A 104 52.00 45.42 46.79
CA ILE A 104 52.53 46.76 47.09
C ILE A 104 53.90 46.60 47.74
N GLY A 105 54.92 47.26 47.18
CA GLY A 105 56.30 47.19 47.67
C GLY A 105 57.13 46.00 47.20
N LYS A 106 56.54 44.97 46.57
CA LYS A 106 57.30 43.85 45.99
C LYS A 106 57.87 44.22 44.62
N ARG A 107 59.19 44.08 44.45
CA ARG A 107 59.94 44.34 43.20
C ARG A 107 60.83 43.15 42.81
N GLY A 108 61.27 43.09 41.56
CA GLY A 108 62.22 42.10 41.04
C GLY A 108 61.79 40.64 41.26
N GLY A 109 62.75 39.77 41.58
CA GLY A 109 62.52 38.32 41.78
C GLY A 109 61.49 38.00 42.89
N SER A 110 61.41 38.81 43.95
CA SER A 110 60.40 38.63 45.02
C SER A 110 58.96 38.80 44.50
N ARG A 111 58.77 39.72 43.54
CA ARG A 111 57.47 39.91 42.87
C ARG A 111 57.16 38.72 41.96
N GLN A 112 58.13 38.28 41.16
CA GLN A 112 57.95 37.14 40.25
C GLN A 112 57.62 35.84 41.01
N ASN A 113 58.34 35.56 42.11
CA ASN A 113 58.09 34.40 42.97
C ASN A 113 56.71 34.44 43.63
N PHE A 114 56.20 35.62 43.98
CA PHE A 114 54.85 35.76 44.53
C PHE A 114 53.76 35.56 43.46
N LEU A 115 53.96 36.10 42.25
CA LEU A 115 53.03 35.95 41.12
C LEU A 115 52.97 34.50 40.60
N ALA A 116 54.01 33.69 40.81
CA ALA A 116 54.04 32.27 40.48
C ALA A 116 53.17 31.39 41.41
N LYS A 117 52.71 31.91 42.55
CA LYS A 117 51.84 31.16 43.47
C LYS A 117 50.39 31.10 42.95
N ALA A 118 49.62 30.17 43.48
CA ALA A 118 48.17 30.08 43.26
C ALA A 118 47.39 30.17 44.59
N LYS A 119 46.12 30.56 44.50
CA LYS A 119 45.14 30.47 45.59
C LYS A 119 44.04 29.50 45.19
N SER A 120 43.65 28.67 46.14
CA SER A 120 42.62 27.66 45.91
C SER A 120 41.26 28.13 46.43
N VAL A 121 40.20 27.77 45.71
CA VAL A 121 38.80 28.03 46.06
C VAL A 121 38.01 26.74 45.83
N ALA A 122 37.42 26.19 46.89
CA ALA A 122 36.54 25.02 46.78
C ALA A 122 35.15 25.44 46.27
N ILE A 123 34.60 24.69 45.32
CA ILE A 123 33.25 24.89 44.75
C ILE A 123 32.36 23.73 45.17
N ARG A 124 31.16 24.02 45.68
CA ARG A 124 30.21 23.00 46.13
C ARG A 124 29.31 22.53 44.98
N HIS A 125 28.79 21.30 45.09
CA HIS A 125 27.82 20.77 44.12
C HIS A 125 26.59 21.69 43.99
N SER A 126 26.09 22.22 45.10
CA SER A 126 24.92 23.12 45.14
C SER A 126 25.14 24.47 44.48
N GLU A 127 26.39 24.86 44.21
CA GLU A 127 26.77 26.17 43.68
C GLU A 127 27.00 26.14 42.16
N LEU A 128 26.89 24.97 41.55
CA LEU A 128 26.93 24.80 40.11
C LEU A 128 25.56 25.14 39.52
N SER A 129 25.58 25.84 38.39
CA SER A 129 24.42 26.00 37.54
C SER A 129 24.27 24.73 36.72
N THR A 130 23.08 24.11 36.70
CA THR A 130 22.75 23.07 35.73
C THR A 130 22.97 23.65 34.34
N VAL A 131 23.96 23.11 33.62
CA VAL A 131 24.38 23.65 32.33
C VAL A 131 23.27 23.36 31.32
N ALA A 132 22.88 24.35 30.50
CA ALA A 132 21.84 24.21 29.46
C ALA A 132 22.01 22.94 28.58
N LEU A 133 23.25 22.49 28.41
CA LEU A 133 23.61 21.25 27.73
C LEU A 133 22.94 19.98 28.31
N VAL A 134 22.71 19.92 29.63
CA VAL A 134 22.07 18.76 30.27
C VAL A 134 20.59 18.69 29.87
N ASN A 135 19.91 19.83 29.75
CA ASN A 135 18.52 19.88 29.32
C ASN A 135 18.38 19.53 27.84
N ASP A 136 19.30 20.00 26.99
CA ASP A 136 19.33 19.64 25.56
C ASP A 136 19.58 18.15 25.37
N LEU A 137 20.52 17.57 26.12
CA LEU A 137 20.79 16.13 26.10
C LEU A 137 19.57 15.32 26.58
N GLN A 138 18.89 15.76 27.63
CA GLN A 138 17.66 15.11 28.11
C GLN A 138 16.52 15.16 27.07
N SER A 139 16.41 16.28 26.35
CA SER A 139 15.45 16.41 25.25
C SER A 139 15.77 15.44 24.10
N GLN A 140 17.04 15.33 23.70
CA GLN A 140 17.46 14.40 22.65
C GLN A 140 17.24 12.93 23.04
N VAL A 141 17.55 12.56 24.29
CA VAL A 141 17.30 11.20 24.81
C VAL A 141 15.82 10.87 24.76
N SER A 142 14.94 11.81 25.14
CA SER A 142 13.49 11.61 25.10
C SER A 142 12.97 11.43 23.67
N GLN A 143 13.50 12.19 22.71
CA GLN A 143 13.17 12.04 21.29
C GLN A 143 13.61 10.67 20.75
N LEU A 144 14.83 10.23 21.05
CA LEU A 144 15.35 8.94 20.63
C LEU A 144 14.54 7.77 21.23
N GLN A 145 14.09 7.89 22.48
CA GLN A 145 13.23 6.90 23.12
C GLN A 145 11.88 6.76 22.40
N ASN A 146 11.27 7.88 22.01
CA ASN A 146 10.01 7.87 21.25
C ASN A 146 10.17 7.22 19.88
N VAL A 147 11.25 7.53 19.16
CA VAL A 147 11.55 6.92 17.86
C VAL A 147 11.79 5.42 18.00
N ASN A 148 12.54 4.99 19.00
CA ASN A 148 12.77 3.56 19.26
C ASN A 148 11.48 2.81 19.58
N ALA A 149 10.56 3.43 20.34
CA ALA A 149 9.26 2.84 20.64
C ALA A 149 8.41 2.67 19.36
N ALA A 150 8.41 3.68 18.48
CA ALA A 150 7.71 3.63 17.19
C ALA A 150 8.26 2.52 16.29
N ILE A 151 9.59 2.45 16.12
CA ILE A 151 10.27 1.40 15.32
C ILE A 151 9.98 0.01 15.89
N THR A 152 9.99 -0.13 17.23
CA THR A 152 9.68 -1.41 17.88
C THR A 152 8.24 -1.85 17.61
N ASN A 153 7.29 -0.91 17.57
CA ASN A 153 5.91 -1.22 17.25
C ASN A 153 5.75 -1.62 15.77
N GLU A 154 6.39 -0.89 14.87
CA GLU A 154 6.37 -1.18 13.43
C GLU A 154 6.98 -2.56 13.12
N ASN A 155 8.10 -2.91 13.76
CA ASN A 155 8.71 -4.23 13.65
C ASN A 155 7.79 -5.36 14.15
N LYS A 156 6.99 -5.13 15.19
CA LYS A 156 5.99 -6.11 15.64
C LYS A 156 4.91 -6.32 14.58
N ILE A 157 4.39 -5.24 14.00
CA ILE A 157 3.38 -5.30 12.93
C ILE A 157 3.94 -6.04 11.72
N LEU A 158 5.15 -5.69 11.27
CA LEU A 158 5.82 -6.36 10.16
C LEU A 158 6.05 -7.85 10.42
N SER A 159 6.41 -8.23 11.66
CA SER A 159 6.57 -9.63 12.04
C SER A 159 5.28 -10.44 11.89
N VAL A 160 4.14 -9.86 12.26
CA VAL A 160 2.83 -10.50 12.08
C VAL A 160 2.51 -10.68 10.59
N LYS A 161 2.67 -9.61 9.79
CA LYS A 161 2.45 -9.67 8.33
C LYS A 161 3.33 -10.70 7.64
N CYS A 162 4.60 -10.82 8.03
CA CYS A 162 5.50 -11.84 7.48
C CYS A 162 5.04 -13.27 7.79
N LYS A 163 4.45 -13.51 8.98
CA LYS A 163 3.90 -14.82 9.33
C LYS A 163 2.66 -15.14 8.48
N GLU A 164 1.76 -14.18 8.32
CA GLU A 164 0.56 -14.33 7.48
C GLU A 164 0.94 -14.63 6.03
N ALA A 165 1.86 -13.85 5.44
CA ALA A 165 2.37 -14.09 4.10
C ALA A 165 2.99 -15.49 3.96
N SER A 166 3.76 -15.94 4.96
CA SER A 166 4.36 -17.29 4.96
C SER A 166 3.29 -18.40 4.98
N THR A 167 2.20 -18.21 5.72
CA THR A 167 1.09 -19.18 5.72
C THR A 167 0.38 -19.25 4.36
N GLN A 168 0.14 -18.09 3.72
CA GLN A 168 -0.46 -18.03 2.40
C GLN A 168 0.39 -18.72 1.34
N VAL A 169 1.71 -18.48 1.35
CA VAL A 169 2.66 -19.16 0.47
C VAL A 169 2.59 -20.67 0.66
N GLY A 170 2.52 -21.15 1.91
CA GLY A 170 2.35 -22.57 2.20
C GLY A 170 1.04 -23.16 1.62
N HIS A 171 -0.06 -22.42 1.66
CA HIS A 171 -1.32 -22.84 1.04
C HIS A 171 -1.24 -22.91 -0.48
N ILE A 172 -0.58 -21.93 -1.11
CA ILE A 172 -0.37 -21.91 -2.56
C ILE A 172 0.51 -23.09 -2.99
N GLN A 173 1.58 -23.37 -2.26
CA GLN A 173 2.47 -24.50 -2.57
C GLN A 173 1.72 -25.84 -2.55
N LYS A 174 0.87 -26.08 -1.53
CA LYS A 174 0.02 -27.28 -1.48
C LYS A 174 -0.90 -27.42 -2.68
N LYS A 175 -1.44 -26.30 -3.20
CA LYS A 175 -2.27 -26.32 -4.42
C LYS A 175 -1.45 -26.66 -5.66
N ILE A 176 -0.23 -26.11 -5.78
CA ILE A 176 0.70 -26.42 -6.86
C ILE A 176 1.08 -27.90 -6.85
N ASP A 177 1.41 -28.45 -5.68
CA ASP A 177 1.78 -29.86 -5.54
C ASP A 177 0.63 -30.78 -5.98
N LYS A 178 -0.61 -30.47 -5.56
CA LYS A 178 -1.80 -31.21 -5.99
C LYS A 178 -2.01 -31.12 -7.51
N ALA A 179 -1.93 -29.93 -8.09
CA ALA A 179 -2.10 -29.73 -9.52
C ALA A 179 -1.02 -30.47 -10.33
N THR A 180 0.21 -30.52 -9.82
CA THR A 180 1.32 -31.26 -10.45
C THR A 180 1.04 -32.75 -10.51
N VAL A 181 0.55 -33.33 -9.40
CA VAL A 181 0.11 -34.74 -9.35
C VAL A 181 -1.00 -35.03 -10.36
N ASP A 182 -1.97 -34.13 -10.49
CA ASP A 182 -3.07 -34.32 -11.45
C ASP A 182 -2.62 -34.18 -12.90
N ILE A 183 -1.67 -33.28 -13.20
CA ILE A 183 -1.02 -33.18 -14.52
C ILE A 183 -0.32 -34.49 -14.89
N ASP A 184 0.40 -35.11 -13.96
CA ASP A 184 1.11 -36.37 -14.24
C ASP A 184 0.14 -37.53 -14.46
N LYS A 185 -0.99 -37.57 -13.75
CA LYS A 185 -2.08 -38.53 -14.04
C LYS A 185 -2.64 -38.33 -15.44
N LEU A 186 -2.96 -37.09 -15.82
CA LEU A 186 -3.48 -36.76 -17.15
C LEU A 186 -2.49 -37.09 -18.26
N LYS A 187 -1.18 -36.83 -18.05
CA LYS A 187 -0.13 -37.27 -18.99
C LYS A 187 -0.11 -38.78 -19.14
N THR A 188 -0.27 -39.51 -18.04
CA THR A 188 -0.30 -40.98 -18.07
C THR A 188 -1.52 -41.49 -18.83
N GLU A 189 -2.69 -40.90 -18.63
CA GLU A 189 -3.90 -41.22 -19.39
C GLU A 189 -3.77 -40.86 -20.88
N ASN A 190 -3.25 -39.68 -21.21
CA ASN A 190 -2.97 -39.31 -22.59
C ASN A 190 -2.01 -40.29 -23.25
N ASN A 191 -0.95 -40.74 -22.56
CA ASN A 191 -0.06 -41.77 -23.10
C ASN A 191 -0.77 -43.11 -23.31
N LYS A 192 -1.70 -43.50 -22.43
CA LYS A 192 -2.54 -44.69 -22.65
C LYS A 192 -3.42 -44.52 -23.88
N LEU A 193 -4.01 -43.33 -24.08
CA LEU A 193 -4.81 -43.02 -25.27
C LEU A 193 -3.96 -43.03 -26.54
N TYR A 194 -2.76 -42.44 -26.52
CA TYR A 194 -1.80 -42.52 -27.62
C TYR A 194 -1.46 -43.97 -27.96
N ASN A 195 -1.19 -44.81 -26.96
CA ASN A 195 -0.94 -46.24 -27.18
C ASN A 195 -2.17 -46.96 -27.76
N VAL A 196 -3.39 -46.59 -27.37
CA VAL A 196 -4.63 -47.14 -27.96
C VAL A 196 -4.78 -46.70 -29.41
N ILE A 197 -4.57 -45.42 -29.69
CA ILE A 197 -4.56 -44.87 -31.06
C ILE A 197 -3.51 -45.61 -31.89
N GLU A 198 -2.29 -45.76 -31.38
CA GLU A 198 -1.18 -46.43 -32.05
C GLU A 198 -1.47 -47.91 -32.28
N LYS A 199 -2.13 -48.61 -31.34
CA LYS A 199 -2.61 -50.01 -31.50
C LYS A 199 -3.78 -50.15 -32.47
N ILE A 200 -4.58 -49.12 -32.68
CA ILE A 200 -5.63 -49.07 -33.70
C ILE A 200 -5.06 -48.65 -35.07
N SER A 201 -3.98 -47.87 -35.07
CA SER A 201 -3.31 -47.30 -36.24
C SER A 201 -2.04 -47.99 -36.75
N PRO A 202 -1.54 -49.17 -36.32
CA PRO A 202 -0.24 -49.62 -36.82
C PRO A 202 -0.33 -49.99 -38.32
N GLN A 203 -1.54 -50.26 -38.84
CA GLN A 203 -1.77 -50.69 -40.23
C GLN A 203 -3.10 -50.20 -40.83
N ARG A 204 -3.72 -49.15 -40.29
CA ARG A 204 -4.85 -48.51 -40.97
C ARG A 204 -4.39 -47.19 -41.56
N ARG A 205 -3.87 -47.26 -42.79
CA ARG A 205 -4.18 -46.20 -43.74
C ARG A 205 -5.69 -46.02 -43.66
N PHE A 206 -6.16 -44.84 -43.28
CA PHE A 206 -7.53 -44.43 -43.57
C PHE A 206 -7.64 -44.22 -45.09
N GLU A 207 -7.42 -45.28 -45.87
CA GLU A 207 -7.96 -45.34 -47.22
C GLU A 207 -9.47 -45.33 -47.02
N ASP A 208 -10.11 -44.29 -47.56
CA ASP A 208 -11.56 -44.15 -47.53
C ASP A 208 -12.16 -45.40 -48.18
N LYS A 209 -12.63 -46.34 -47.34
CA LYS A 209 -13.32 -47.56 -47.80
C LYS A 209 -14.76 -47.24 -48.21
N GLY A 210 -15.15 -45.96 -48.18
CA GLY A 210 -16.40 -45.49 -48.71
C GLY A 210 -16.38 -45.54 -50.23
N LYS A 211 -17.50 -45.96 -50.81
CA LYS A 211 -17.72 -45.80 -52.24
C LYS A 211 -17.55 -44.33 -52.62
N THR A 212 -16.74 -44.05 -53.65
CA THR A 212 -16.52 -42.69 -54.17
C THR A 212 -17.85 -42.06 -54.62
N PHE A 213 -17.87 -40.74 -54.85
CA PHE A 213 -19.09 -40.05 -55.27
C PHE A 213 -19.71 -40.67 -56.53
N VAL A 214 -18.89 -41.19 -57.43
CA VAL A 214 -19.29 -41.83 -58.69
C VAL A 214 -19.79 -43.26 -58.48
N GLU A 215 -19.34 -43.95 -57.44
CA GLU A 215 -19.68 -45.35 -57.13
C GLU A 215 -21.00 -45.53 -56.37
N VAL A 216 -21.61 -44.45 -55.89
CA VAL A 216 -22.89 -44.47 -55.18
C VAL A 216 -24.05 -44.12 -56.11
N GLY A 217 -25.23 -44.71 -55.90
CA GLY A 217 -26.41 -44.43 -56.73
C GLY A 217 -26.92 -42.99 -56.59
N LYS A 218 -27.63 -42.46 -57.59
CA LYS A 218 -28.09 -41.06 -57.67
C LYS A 218 -28.70 -40.50 -56.38
N ARG A 219 -29.60 -41.24 -55.73
CA ARG A 219 -30.24 -40.82 -54.46
C ARG A 219 -29.23 -40.64 -53.31
N GLN A 220 -28.17 -41.43 -53.30
CA GLN A 220 -27.10 -41.34 -52.31
C GLN A 220 -26.11 -40.22 -52.64
N GLN A 221 -25.87 -39.95 -53.93
CA GLN A 221 -25.13 -38.76 -54.40
C GLN A 221 -25.80 -37.47 -53.93
N GLU A 222 -27.13 -37.35 -54.14
CA GLU A 222 -27.92 -36.20 -53.69
C GLU A 222 -27.81 -35.98 -52.17
N ARG A 223 -27.95 -37.05 -51.37
CA ARG A 223 -27.78 -36.97 -49.91
C ARG A 223 -26.37 -36.54 -49.49
N LYS A 224 -25.34 -37.04 -50.16
CA LYS A 224 -23.94 -36.63 -49.91
C LYS A 224 -23.74 -35.15 -50.23
N LEU A 225 -24.26 -34.66 -51.36
CA LEU A 225 -24.22 -33.24 -51.72
C LEU A 225 -24.96 -32.36 -50.71
N GLN A 226 -26.13 -32.79 -50.23
CA GLN A 226 -26.92 -32.05 -49.23
C GLN A 226 -26.24 -31.98 -47.86
N THR A 227 -25.64 -33.10 -47.43
CA THR A 227 -24.83 -33.17 -46.20
C THR A 227 -23.61 -32.27 -46.30
N LEU A 228 -22.95 -32.28 -47.46
CA LEU A 228 -21.79 -31.44 -47.72
C LEU A 228 -22.17 -29.96 -47.75
N ALA A 229 -23.30 -29.60 -48.37
CA ALA A 229 -23.82 -28.24 -48.34
C ALA A 229 -24.02 -27.73 -46.91
N THR A 230 -24.65 -28.55 -46.06
CA THR A 230 -24.87 -28.24 -44.63
C THR A 230 -23.56 -28.02 -43.88
N ARG A 231 -22.55 -28.88 -44.12
CA ARG A 231 -21.23 -28.75 -43.48
C ARG A 231 -20.44 -27.54 -43.97
N VAL A 232 -20.55 -27.20 -45.25
CA VAL A 232 -19.95 -26.00 -45.83
C VAL A 232 -20.56 -24.74 -45.20
N GLU A 233 -21.88 -24.70 -45.06
CA GLU A 233 -22.62 -23.62 -44.38
C GLU A 233 -22.17 -23.48 -42.93
N GLN A 234 -22.03 -24.60 -42.20
CA GLN A 234 -21.52 -24.61 -40.83
C GLN A 234 -20.03 -24.24 -40.70
N ALA A 235 -19.18 -24.63 -41.63
CA ALA A 235 -17.73 -24.35 -41.56
C ALA A 235 -17.43 -22.89 -41.93
N LEU A 236 -18.21 -22.32 -42.85
CA LEU A 236 -18.03 -20.96 -43.38
C LEU A 236 -18.99 -19.94 -42.74
N TRP A 237 -19.72 -20.31 -41.69
CA TRP A 237 -20.67 -19.42 -40.99
C TRP A 237 -20.05 -18.08 -40.57
N PHE A 238 -18.77 -18.09 -40.17
CA PHE A 238 -18.06 -16.90 -39.71
C PHE A 238 -17.77 -15.89 -40.82
N SER A 239 -17.87 -16.27 -42.10
CA SER A 239 -17.58 -15.40 -43.24
C SER A 239 -18.46 -14.14 -43.26
N GLU A 240 -19.69 -14.25 -42.74
CA GLU A 240 -20.61 -13.11 -42.58
C GLU A 240 -20.09 -12.05 -41.60
N SER A 241 -19.33 -12.45 -40.57
CA SER A 241 -18.71 -11.52 -39.62
C SER A 241 -17.64 -10.64 -40.27
N PHE A 242 -17.09 -11.07 -41.41
CA PHE A 242 -16.16 -10.32 -42.25
C PHE A 242 -16.87 -9.59 -43.41
N GLY A 243 -18.21 -9.61 -43.44
CA GLY A 243 -19.01 -8.98 -44.50
C GLY A 243 -19.07 -9.77 -45.82
N LEU A 244 -18.61 -11.04 -45.83
CA LEU A 244 -18.63 -11.90 -47.00
C LEU A 244 -19.86 -12.82 -46.93
N ARG A 245 -20.50 -13.09 -48.07
CA ARG A 245 -21.62 -14.03 -48.17
C ARG A 245 -21.23 -15.24 -49.01
N LEU A 246 -21.58 -16.43 -48.53
CA LEU A 246 -21.38 -17.66 -49.28
C LEU A 246 -22.42 -17.74 -50.41
N ASP A 247 -21.98 -17.56 -51.66
CA ASP A 247 -22.86 -17.66 -52.83
C ASP A 247 -22.86 -19.07 -53.44
N ARG A 248 -21.67 -19.60 -53.79
CA ARG A 248 -21.53 -20.92 -54.41
C ARG A 248 -20.23 -21.61 -54.03
N VAL A 249 -20.29 -22.93 -53.90
CA VAL A 249 -19.10 -23.80 -53.82
C VAL A 249 -19.08 -24.76 -55.02
N LYS A 250 -17.93 -24.82 -55.70
CA LYS A 250 -17.70 -25.72 -56.84
C LYS A 250 -16.73 -26.83 -56.42
N LEU A 251 -17.12 -28.07 -56.66
CA LEU A 251 -16.36 -29.27 -56.33
C LEU A 251 -16.21 -30.10 -57.60
N VAL A 252 -15.10 -30.81 -57.76
CA VAL A 252 -14.86 -31.69 -58.90
C VAL A 252 -14.71 -33.11 -58.37
N ASP A 253 -15.44 -34.06 -58.95
CA ASP A 253 -15.33 -35.46 -58.57
C ASP A 253 -14.17 -36.17 -59.30
N ASP A 254 -13.91 -37.43 -58.94
CA ASP A 254 -12.82 -38.23 -59.50
C ASP A 254 -12.99 -38.53 -61.00
N SER A 255 -14.19 -38.31 -61.56
CA SER A 255 -14.45 -38.41 -63.00
C SER A 255 -14.23 -37.09 -63.76
N GLY A 256 -13.85 -36.03 -63.05
CA GLY A 256 -13.67 -34.69 -63.61
C GLY A 256 -14.98 -33.90 -63.76
N GLN A 257 -16.11 -34.42 -63.26
CA GLN A 257 -17.39 -33.72 -63.31
C GLN A 257 -17.47 -32.66 -62.21
N ALA A 258 -17.82 -31.44 -62.59
CA ALA A 258 -17.99 -30.34 -61.65
C ALA A 258 -19.42 -30.29 -61.07
N HIS A 259 -19.51 -30.29 -59.74
CA HIS A 259 -20.73 -30.15 -58.96
C HIS A 259 -20.75 -28.78 -58.28
N SER A 260 -21.83 -28.02 -58.45
CA SER A 260 -21.99 -26.70 -57.84
C SER A 260 -23.09 -26.72 -56.78
N LEU A 261 -22.75 -26.33 -55.56
CA LEU A 261 -23.68 -26.11 -54.46
C LEU A 261 -24.01 -24.62 -54.42
N SER A 262 -25.27 -24.26 -54.67
CA SER A 262 -25.74 -22.87 -54.61
C SER A 262 -26.36 -22.60 -53.25
N PHE A 263 -25.91 -21.52 -52.61
CA PHE A 263 -26.37 -21.06 -51.30
C PHE A 263 -27.14 -19.73 -51.42
N SER A 264 -27.22 -19.18 -52.63
CA SER A 264 -28.14 -18.11 -53.03
C SER A 264 -29.59 -18.59 -52.98
N SER A 265 -30.10 -18.72 -51.76
CA SER A 265 -31.54 -18.78 -51.51
C SER A 265 -31.81 -17.95 -50.27
N GLU A 266 -32.84 -17.13 -50.37
CA GLU A 266 -33.43 -16.29 -49.34
C GLU A 266 -33.94 -17.13 -48.16
N LYS A 267 -33.07 -17.86 -47.47
CA LYS A 267 -33.38 -18.38 -46.15
C LYS A 267 -33.36 -17.20 -45.19
N ARG A 268 -34.47 -16.46 -45.16
CA ARG A 268 -34.85 -15.72 -43.95
C ARG A 268 -34.66 -16.69 -42.79
N LEU A 269 -33.78 -16.34 -41.86
CA LEU A 269 -33.76 -16.95 -40.53
C LEU A 269 -35.20 -16.99 -40.05
N LYS A 270 -35.78 -18.20 -39.99
CA LYS A 270 -37.15 -18.36 -39.52
C LYS A 270 -37.20 -17.82 -38.11
N SER A 271 -38.11 -16.89 -37.86
CA SER A 271 -38.36 -16.39 -36.52
C SER A 271 -38.75 -17.56 -35.62
N TYR A 272 -38.51 -17.49 -34.31
CA TYR A 272 -38.93 -18.52 -33.35
C TYR A 272 -40.41 -18.92 -33.54
N LYS A 273 -41.26 -17.97 -33.93
CA LYS A 273 -42.70 -18.17 -34.22
C LYS A 273 -43.00 -19.00 -35.48
N GLU A 274 -42.00 -19.20 -36.34
CA GLU A 274 -42.09 -19.88 -37.63
C GLU A 274 -41.42 -21.26 -37.61
N LEU A 275 -40.89 -21.68 -36.45
CA LEU A 275 -40.32 -23.01 -36.24
C LEU A 275 -41.42 -24.05 -36.03
N PRO A 276 -41.17 -25.32 -36.40
CA PRO A 276 -42.02 -26.46 -36.02
C PRO A 276 -42.25 -26.54 -34.50
N GLY A 277 -43.41 -27.04 -34.08
CA GLY A 277 -43.83 -27.00 -32.67
C GLY A 277 -42.93 -27.81 -31.73
N ASP A 278 -42.34 -28.89 -32.21
CA ASP A 278 -41.33 -29.71 -31.54
C ASP A 278 -40.02 -28.95 -31.33
N GLU A 279 -39.50 -28.27 -32.36
CA GLU A 279 -38.31 -27.42 -32.23
C GLU A 279 -38.53 -26.22 -31.29
N GLN A 280 -39.72 -25.62 -31.32
CA GLN A 280 -40.09 -24.57 -30.36
C GLN A 280 -40.09 -25.09 -28.91
N GLN A 281 -40.54 -26.34 -28.71
CA GLN A 281 -40.59 -27.00 -27.41
C GLN A 281 -39.20 -27.32 -26.88
N ASP A 282 -38.30 -27.84 -27.72
CA ASP A 282 -36.91 -28.13 -27.36
C ASP A 282 -36.15 -26.86 -27.00
N ILE A 283 -36.34 -25.78 -27.77
CA ILE A 283 -35.75 -24.47 -27.47
C ILE A 283 -36.31 -23.91 -26.16
N GLN A 284 -37.62 -24.04 -25.93
CA GLN A 284 -38.26 -23.58 -24.69
C GLN A 284 -37.78 -24.39 -23.49
N GLN A 285 -37.64 -25.71 -23.61
CA GLN A 285 -37.11 -26.58 -22.57
C GLN A 285 -35.64 -26.29 -22.26
N CYS A 286 -34.82 -26.06 -23.28
CA CYS A 286 -33.43 -25.60 -23.09
C CYS A 286 -33.39 -24.24 -22.39
N LYS A 287 -34.24 -23.29 -22.79
CA LYS A 287 -34.36 -21.99 -22.15
C LYS A 287 -34.77 -22.10 -20.69
N ASP A 288 -35.75 -22.94 -20.38
CA ASP A 288 -36.23 -23.16 -19.01
C ASP A 288 -35.16 -23.84 -18.15
N ASN A 289 -34.40 -24.79 -18.71
CA ASN A 289 -33.29 -25.43 -18.02
C ASN A 289 -32.12 -24.48 -17.78
N LEU A 290 -31.81 -23.58 -18.71
CA LEU A 290 -30.81 -22.52 -18.52
C LEU A 290 -31.27 -21.49 -17.48
N ASN A 291 -32.55 -21.11 -17.52
CA ASN A 291 -33.13 -20.17 -16.55
C ASN A 291 -33.16 -20.73 -15.12
N LYS A 292 -33.15 -22.05 -14.93
CA LYS A 292 -32.97 -22.67 -13.60
C LYS A 292 -31.56 -22.46 -13.02
N LEU A 293 -30.56 -22.25 -13.87
CA LEU A 293 -29.17 -22.03 -13.45
C LEU A 293 -28.86 -20.54 -13.25
N CYS A 294 -29.30 -19.70 -14.19
CA CYS A 294 -29.20 -18.25 -14.10
C CYS A 294 -30.38 -17.61 -14.84
N TYR A 295 -31.19 -16.81 -14.14
CA TYR A 295 -32.28 -16.09 -14.78
C TYR A 295 -31.73 -14.86 -15.51
N ILE A 296 -31.61 -14.98 -16.84
CA ILE A 296 -31.17 -13.89 -17.72
C ILE A 296 -32.40 -13.30 -18.40
N GLU A 297 -32.59 -11.99 -18.26
CA GLU A 297 -33.65 -11.24 -18.91
C GLU A 297 -33.09 -10.29 -19.96
N ARG A 298 -33.94 -9.87 -20.89
CA ARG A 298 -33.58 -8.84 -21.86
C ARG A 298 -33.52 -7.48 -21.15
N THR A 299 -32.49 -6.69 -21.45
CA THR A 299 -32.44 -5.30 -20.97
C THR A 299 -33.61 -4.49 -21.56
N PRO A 300 -34.19 -3.54 -20.81
CA PRO A 300 -35.20 -2.65 -21.36
C PRO A 300 -34.70 -1.85 -22.58
N GLY A 301 -35.61 -1.29 -23.37
CA GLY A 301 -35.26 -0.49 -24.55
C GLY A 301 -35.07 -1.31 -25.83
N GLU A 302 -34.57 -0.63 -26.87
CA GLU A 302 -34.50 -1.18 -28.24
C GLU A 302 -33.21 -1.98 -28.50
N ALA A 303 -32.13 -1.65 -27.80
CA ALA A 303 -30.84 -2.29 -28.01
C ALA A 303 -30.85 -3.76 -27.59
N ASP A 304 -30.03 -4.56 -28.27
CA ASP A 304 -29.80 -5.95 -27.89
C ASP A 304 -29.00 -5.96 -26.59
N GLY A 305 -29.57 -6.50 -25.53
CA GLY A 305 -28.86 -6.64 -24.26
C GLY A 305 -29.49 -7.68 -23.35
N ALA A 306 -28.67 -8.17 -22.43
CA ALA A 306 -29.02 -9.20 -21.46
C ALA A 306 -28.59 -8.72 -20.08
N ALA A 307 -29.44 -8.96 -19.08
CA ALA A 307 -29.21 -8.61 -17.70
C ALA A 307 -29.60 -9.73 -16.73
N LEU A 308 -28.94 -9.76 -15.59
CA LEU A 308 -29.32 -10.52 -14.41
C LEU A 308 -30.12 -9.62 -13.46
N ASN A 309 -30.88 -10.22 -12.57
CA ASN A 309 -31.47 -9.50 -11.45
C ASN A 309 -30.36 -9.04 -10.50
N PHE A 310 -30.15 -7.72 -10.40
CA PHE A 310 -29.10 -7.14 -9.57
C PHE A 310 -29.22 -7.51 -8.10
N HIS A 311 -30.44 -7.44 -7.55
CA HIS A 311 -30.69 -7.75 -6.14
C HIS A 311 -30.39 -9.21 -5.81
N ASP A 312 -30.82 -10.15 -6.67
CA ASP A 312 -30.64 -11.58 -6.44
C ASP A 312 -29.16 -11.98 -6.56
N GLU A 313 -28.45 -11.46 -7.57
CA GLU A 313 -27.01 -11.71 -7.74
C GLU A 313 -26.21 -11.13 -6.57
N LEU A 314 -26.49 -9.89 -6.18
CA LEU A 314 -25.83 -9.25 -5.03
C LEU A 314 -26.09 -10.03 -3.73
N SER A 315 -27.34 -10.44 -3.48
CA SER A 315 -27.71 -11.24 -2.32
C SER A 315 -26.94 -12.56 -2.28
N THR A 316 -26.88 -13.25 -3.42
CA THR A 316 -26.17 -14.53 -3.55
C THR A 316 -24.66 -14.39 -3.28
N VAL A 317 -24.05 -13.32 -3.77
CA VAL A 317 -22.61 -13.05 -3.56
C VAL A 317 -22.33 -12.71 -2.09
N ILE A 318 -23.12 -11.82 -1.49
CA ILE A 318 -22.96 -11.45 -0.07
C ILE A 318 -23.19 -12.67 0.84
N GLU A 319 -24.19 -13.49 0.54
CA GLU A 319 -24.48 -14.71 1.30
C GLU A 319 -23.28 -15.66 1.32
N LYS A 320 -22.70 -15.96 0.15
CA LYS A 320 -21.50 -16.81 0.03
C LYS A 320 -20.29 -16.22 0.77
N MET A 321 -20.13 -14.90 0.76
CA MET A 321 -19.07 -14.22 1.49
C MET A 321 -19.26 -14.33 3.00
N ILE A 322 -20.47 -14.11 3.50
CA ILE A 322 -20.81 -14.26 4.92
C ILE A 322 -20.63 -15.70 5.40
N GLU A 323 -20.94 -16.69 4.56
CA GLU A 323 -20.69 -18.11 4.88
C GLU A 323 -19.20 -18.44 4.97
N SER A 324 -18.36 -17.70 4.24
CA SER A 324 -16.91 -17.88 4.23
C SER A 324 -16.20 -17.10 5.35
N ASP A 325 -16.74 -15.95 5.77
CA ASP A 325 -16.23 -15.12 6.86
C ASP A 325 -17.37 -14.52 7.69
N GLU A 326 -17.59 -15.10 8.87
CA GLU A 326 -18.68 -14.71 9.78
C GLU A 326 -18.55 -13.28 10.30
N LYS A 327 -17.33 -12.69 10.32
CA LYS A 327 -17.09 -11.31 10.77
C LYS A 327 -17.73 -10.26 9.85
N LEU A 328 -18.02 -10.63 8.60
CA LEU A 328 -18.68 -9.75 7.65
C LEU A 328 -20.17 -9.53 7.97
N ARG A 329 -20.77 -10.32 8.87
CA ARG A 329 -22.19 -10.15 9.26
C ARG A 329 -22.49 -8.81 9.92
N ASP A 330 -21.56 -8.33 10.75
CA ASP A 330 -21.73 -7.12 11.55
C ASP A 330 -20.99 -5.92 10.93
N THR A 331 -20.47 -6.08 9.71
CA THR A 331 -19.70 -5.06 9.00
C THR A 331 -20.54 -4.48 7.86
N VAL A 332 -20.39 -3.18 7.60
CA VAL A 332 -20.98 -2.55 6.41
C VAL A 332 -20.34 -3.11 5.15
N ILE A 333 -21.15 -3.71 4.27
CA ILE A 333 -20.70 -4.25 2.99
C ILE A 333 -20.67 -3.13 1.95
N LYS A 334 -19.47 -2.83 1.46
CA LYS A 334 -19.21 -1.80 0.46
C LYS A 334 -19.27 -2.42 -0.93
N VAL A 335 -20.23 -2.00 -1.74
CA VAL A 335 -20.48 -2.51 -3.09
C VAL A 335 -20.11 -1.43 -4.10
N LYS A 336 -19.17 -1.72 -5.01
CA LYS A 336 -18.81 -0.83 -6.11
C LYS A 336 -19.45 -1.31 -7.40
N ILE A 337 -20.23 -0.47 -8.04
CA ILE A 337 -20.83 -0.71 -9.36
C ILE A 337 -19.94 -0.07 -10.42
N SER A 338 -19.70 -0.77 -11.51
CA SER A 338 -18.87 -0.30 -12.62
C SER A 338 -19.53 -0.57 -13.97
N GLY A 339 -19.28 0.32 -14.93
CA GLY A 339 -19.65 0.16 -16.33
C GLY A 339 -18.47 0.51 -17.23
N ASP A 340 -18.22 -0.31 -18.24
CA ASP A 340 -17.15 -0.08 -19.22
C ASP A 340 -17.53 -0.54 -20.63
N GLY A 341 -16.96 0.14 -21.61
CA GLY A 341 -17.17 -0.05 -23.04
C GLY A 341 -16.13 -1.02 -23.59
N ALA A 342 -16.57 -2.23 -23.91
CA ALA A 342 -15.74 -3.25 -24.52
C ALA A 342 -15.88 -3.24 -26.06
N LYS A 343 -14.82 -2.80 -26.75
CA LYS A 343 -14.70 -2.93 -28.20
C LYS A 343 -14.29 -4.35 -28.58
N MET A 344 -15.23 -5.13 -29.11
CA MET A 344 -14.96 -6.52 -29.52
C MET A 344 -14.50 -6.63 -30.97
N THR A 345 -15.02 -5.78 -31.86
CA THR A 345 -14.53 -5.65 -33.24
C THR A 345 -14.52 -4.18 -33.70
N THR A 346 -14.09 -3.89 -34.93
CA THR A 346 -14.20 -2.55 -35.51
C THR A 346 -15.65 -2.05 -35.62
N LEU A 347 -16.63 -2.97 -35.66
CA LEU A 347 -18.04 -2.70 -35.90
C LEU A 347 -18.96 -3.04 -34.71
N THR A 348 -18.45 -3.72 -33.68
CA THR A 348 -19.26 -4.15 -32.52
C THR A 348 -18.65 -3.70 -31.22
N ASN A 349 -19.45 -2.95 -30.46
CA ASN A 349 -19.14 -2.48 -29.13
C ASN A 349 -20.20 -3.01 -28.17
N PHE A 350 -19.75 -3.36 -26.97
CA PHE A 350 -20.61 -3.77 -25.88
C PHE A 350 -20.34 -2.89 -24.68
N ILE A 351 -21.36 -2.64 -23.89
CA ILE A 351 -21.28 -2.02 -22.59
C ILE A 351 -21.50 -3.12 -21.57
N ILE A 352 -20.57 -3.27 -20.64
CA ILE A 352 -20.64 -4.28 -19.59
C ILE A 352 -20.84 -3.56 -18.26
N ILE A 353 -21.93 -3.90 -17.56
CA ILE A 353 -22.20 -3.44 -16.20
C ILE A 353 -21.90 -4.56 -15.23
N SER A 354 -21.15 -4.26 -14.17
CA SER A 354 -20.72 -5.24 -13.18
C SER A 354 -20.63 -4.61 -11.78
N PHE A 355 -20.51 -5.44 -10.74
CA PHE A 355 -20.20 -4.97 -9.38
C PHE A 355 -19.10 -5.78 -8.72
N SER A 356 -18.47 -5.17 -7.72
CA SER A 356 -17.46 -5.78 -6.87
C SER A 356 -17.71 -5.44 -5.40
N ILE A 357 -17.38 -6.36 -4.50
CA ILE A 357 -17.48 -6.14 -3.05
C ILE A 357 -16.12 -5.69 -2.51
N LEU A 358 -16.03 -4.44 -2.06
CA LEU A 358 -14.78 -3.81 -1.66
C LEU A 358 -14.20 -4.37 -0.35
N ASN A 359 -15.02 -4.99 0.49
CA ASN A 359 -14.55 -5.67 1.71
C ASN A 359 -13.68 -6.90 1.39
N ALA A 360 -13.73 -7.40 0.16
CA ALA A 360 -12.99 -8.59 -0.26
C ALA A 360 -11.56 -8.26 -0.74
N GLU A 361 -10.88 -7.30 -0.10
CA GLU A 361 -9.59 -6.65 -0.42
C GLU A 361 -8.81 -7.29 -1.59
N ASP A 362 -8.22 -8.47 -1.37
CA ASP A 362 -7.35 -9.19 -2.31
C ASP A 362 -8.02 -9.60 -3.64
N SER A 363 -9.36 -9.70 -3.67
CA SER A 363 -10.13 -10.16 -4.83
C SER A 363 -10.72 -9.03 -5.68
N VAL A 364 -10.80 -7.81 -5.14
CA VAL A 364 -11.45 -6.64 -5.78
C VAL A 364 -10.80 -6.28 -7.12
N MET A 365 -9.46 -6.44 -7.22
CA MET A 365 -8.69 -6.14 -8.42
C MET A 365 -8.52 -7.36 -9.35
N SER A 366 -9.13 -8.49 -9.00
CA SER A 366 -9.07 -9.73 -9.80
C SER A 366 -10.32 -9.88 -10.65
N SER A 367 -10.20 -10.57 -11.78
CA SER A 367 -11.36 -10.91 -12.63
C SER A 367 -12.41 -11.76 -11.90
N LYS A 368 -12.04 -12.43 -10.80
CA LYS A 368 -12.95 -13.25 -9.99
C LYS A 368 -13.80 -12.42 -9.01
N GLY A 369 -13.39 -11.20 -8.69
CA GLY A 369 -14.13 -10.31 -7.79
C GLY A 369 -15.07 -9.34 -8.51
N ASN A 370 -15.21 -9.47 -9.83
CA ASN A 370 -16.09 -8.62 -10.64
C ASN A 370 -17.25 -9.46 -11.18
N HIS A 371 -18.46 -9.10 -10.79
CA HIS A 371 -19.68 -9.83 -11.08
C HIS A 371 -20.48 -9.09 -12.15
N THR A 372 -20.49 -9.62 -13.38
CA THR A 372 -21.23 -9.02 -14.50
C THR A 372 -22.74 -9.16 -14.28
N VAL A 373 -23.45 -8.04 -14.41
CA VAL A 373 -24.91 -7.97 -14.23
C VAL A 373 -25.59 -7.65 -15.55
N ALA A 374 -24.97 -6.90 -16.46
CA ALA A 374 -25.56 -6.65 -17.77
C ALA A 374 -24.52 -6.53 -18.88
N VAL A 375 -24.92 -6.91 -20.09
CA VAL A 375 -24.18 -6.72 -21.33
C VAL A 375 -25.14 -6.14 -22.36
N ILE A 376 -24.81 -4.96 -22.91
CA ILE A 376 -25.63 -4.22 -23.86
C ILE A 376 -24.83 -3.97 -25.12
N LYS A 377 -25.36 -4.31 -26.28
CA LYS A 377 -24.74 -4.02 -27.57
C LYS A 377 -24.95 -2.55 -27.92
N GLY A 378 -23.86 -1.82 -28.11
CA GLY A 378 -23.88 -0.41 -28.48
C GLY A 378 -22.62 0.32 -28.05
N HIS A 379 -22.55 1.59 -28.45
CA HIS A 379 -21.56 2.51 -27.93
C HIS A 379 -22.04 3.09 -26.60
N GLU A 380 -21.10 3.43 -25.72
CA GLU A 380 -21.39 4.16 -24.49
C GLU A 380 -22.02 5.53 -24.78
N ASP A 381 -23.34 5.53 -24.70
CA ASP A 381 -24.21 6.66 -24.88
C ASP A 381 -25.16 6.78 -23.67
N TYR A 382 -25.42 8.02 -23.27
CA TYR A 382 -26.22 8.32 -22.09
C TYR A 382 -27.65 7.80 -22.22
N ASP A 383 -28.30 8.05 -23.36
CA ASP A 383 -29.70 7.67 -23.57
C ASP A 383 -29.86 6.15 -23.69
N LEU A 384 -28.86 5.48 -24.24
CA LEU A 384 -28.79 4.03 -24.27
C LEU A 384 -28.68 3.46 -22.86
N LEU A 385 -27.73 3.94 -22.05
CA LEU A 385 -27.53 3.50 -20.66
C LEU A 385 -28.79 3.72 -19.81
N LYS A 386 -29.36 4.93 -19.86
CA LYS A 386 -30.56 5.28 -19.08
C LYS A 386 -31.74 4.37 -19.40
N ARG A 387 -31.95 4.02 -20.68
CA ARG A 387 -33.03 3.12 -21.09
C ARG A 387 -32.71 1.67 -20.72
N SER A 388 -31.56 1.17 -21.17
CA SER A 388 -31.18 -0.24 -21.06
C SER A 388 -30.81 -0.70 -19.65
N CYS A 389 -30.39 0.22 -18.77
CA CYS A 389 -30.08 -0.08 -17.37
C CYS A 389 -31.14 0.44 -16.39
N SER A 390 -32.27 0.99 -16.86
CA SER A 390 -33.32 1.58 -16.01
C SER A 390 -33.72 0.69 -14.83
N LYS A 391 -34.00 -0.60 -15.09
CA LYS A 391 -34.36 -1.57 -14.04
C LYS A 391 -33.24 -1.77 -13.01
N ILE A 392 -32.00 -1.88 -13.48
CA ILE A 392 -30.81 -2.05 -12.61
C ILE A 392 -30.61 -0.81 -11.75
N PHE A 393 -30.69 0.38 -12.35
CA PHE A 393 -30.58 1.65 -11.64
C PHE A 393 -31.71 1.87 -10.64
N ASP A 394 -32.94 1.49 -10.96
CA ASP A 394 -34.06 1.53 -10.01
C ASP A 394 -33.77 0.66 -8.78
N ASP A 395 -33.24 -0.55 -8.98
CA ASP A 395 -32.90 -1.45 -7.87
C ASP A 395 -31.72 -0.94 -7.05
N ILE A 396 -30.69 -0.40 -7.69
CA ILE A 396 -29.58 0.28 -7.01
C ILE A 396 -30.10 1.45 -6.18
N ASN A 397 -30.94 2.31 -6.75
CA ASN A 397 -31.48 3.47 -6.06
C ASN A 397 -32.38 3.09 -4.87
N LYS A 398 -33.13 1.98 -4.96
CA LYS A 398 -33.86 1.43 -3.81
C LYS A 398 -32.91 0.98 -2.72
N LEU A 399 -31.82 0.28 -3.07
CA LEU A 399 -30.82 -0.21 -2.13
C LEU A 399 -30.05 0.94 -1.45
N VAL A 400 -29.67 1.98 -2.20
CA VAL A 400 -29.06 3.19 -1.66
C VAL A 400 -29.98 3.86 -0.63
N ARG A 401 -31.27 4.00 -0.93
CA ARG A 401 -32.25 4.59 -0.01
C ARG A 401 -32.49 3.73 1.23
N ALA A 402 -32.47 2.41 1.08
CA ALA A 402 -32.66 1.49 2.20
C ALA A 402 -31.43 1.41 3.10
N GLY A 403 -30.22 1.54 2.55
CA GLY A 403 -28.94 1.38 3.27
C GLY A 403 -28.66 -0.04 3.77
N GLN A 404 -29.51 -1.00 3.40
CA GLN A 404 -29.42 -2.40 3.82
C GLN A 404 -30.07 -3.31 2.77
N ILE A 405 -29.62 -4.56 2.72
CA ILE A 405 -30.20 -5.62 1.91
C ILE A 405 -30.68 -6.76 2.79
N LYS A 406 -31.82 -7.36 2.45
CA LYS A 406 -32.37 -8.49 3.20
C LYS A 406 -31.82 -9.79 2.64
N ILE A 407 -31.06 -10.52 3.45
CA ILE A 407 -30.51 -11.84 3.10
C ILE A 407 -31.03 -12.84 4.12
N LYS A 408 -31.81 -13.83 3.65
CA LYS A 408 -32.61 -14.72 4.50
C LYS A 408 -33.52 -13.87 5.42
N ASP A 409 -33.35 -13.99 6.73
CA ASP A 409 -34.11 -13.24 7.75
C ASP A 409 -33.29 -12.13 8.42
N LYS A 410 -32.16 -11.73 7.83
CA LYS A 410 -31.28 -10.70 8.39
C LYS A 410 -31.16 -9.51 7.44
N ASN A 411 -31.14 -8.33 8.03
CA ASN A 411 -30.81 -7.10 7.33
C ASN A 411 -29.30 -6.88 7.41
N VAL A 412 -28.63 -6.86 6.27
CA VAL A 412 -27.19 -6.62 6.16
C VAL A 412 -26.97 -5.17 5.72
N PRO A 413 -26.22 -4.36 6.48
CA PRO A 413 -25.95 -2.97 6.09
C PRO A 413 -25.05 -2.92 4.86
N ILE A 414 -25.42 -2.07 3.90
CA ILE A 414 -24.68 -1.91 2.63
C ILE A 414 -24.41 -0.44 2.32
N GLU A 415 -23.30 -0.19 1.65
CA GLU A 415 -22.92 1.13 1.13
C GLU A 415 -22.54 0.97 -0.34
N ILE A 416 -23.22 1.71 -1.23
CA ILE A 416 -23.04 1.59 -2.68
C ILE A 416 -22.17 2.74 -3.20
N PHE A 417 -21.15 2.38 -3.97
CA PHE A 417 -20.26 3.28 -4.69
C PHE A 417 -20.43 3.08 -6.19
N VAL A 418 -20.38 4.15 -6.96
CA VAL A 418 -20.36 4.07 -8.43
C VAL A 418 -18.97 4.46 -8.91
N GLY A 419 -18.40 3.65 -9.81
CA GLY A 419 -17.16 3.95 -10.50
C GLY A 419 -17.30 3.65 -11.99
N GLY A 420 -16.45 4.25 -12.83
CA GLY A 420 -16.54 4.10 -14.27
C GLY A 420 -16.34 5.43 -14.98
N ASP A 421 -16.48 5.44 -16.30
CA ASP A 421 -16.42 6.67 -17.08
C ASP A 421 -17.59 7.61 -16.72
N TYR A 422 -17.43 8.92 -16.91
CA TYR A 422 -18.40 9.94 -16.48
C TYR A 422 -19.82 9.65 -16.98
N LYS A 423 -19.97 9.06 -18.16
CA LYS A 423 -21.26 8.69 -18.75
C LYS A 423 -22.04 7.66 -17.93
N VAL A 424 -21.34 6.71 -17.31
CA VAL A 424 -21.93 5.70 -16.43
C VAL A 424 -22.37 6.34 -15.12
N ILE A 425 -21.58 7.29 -14.60
CA ILE A 425 -21.88 8.02 -13.35
C ILE A 425 -23.10 8.93 -13.50
N PHE A 426 -23.31 9.56 -14.65
CA PHE A 426 -24.46 10.45 -14.85
C PHE A 426 -25.76 9.71 -15.17
N ALA A 427 -25.67 8.47 -15.66
CA ALA A 427 -26.83 7.68 -16.06
C ALA A 427 -27.47 6.89 -14.90
N SER A 428 -26.70 6.58 -13.85
CA SER A 428 -27.11 5.80 -12.67
C SER A 428 -27.93 6.56 -11.65
#